data_AF-A0A2M7MH52-F1
#
_entry.id   AF-A0A2M7MH52-F1
#
_cell.length_a   1.000
_cell.length_b   1.000
_cell.length_c   1.000
_cell.angle_alpha   90.00
_cell.angle_beta   90.00
_cell.angle_gamma   90.00
#
_symmetry.space_group_name_H-M   'P 1'
#
loop_
_entity.id
_entity.type
_entity.pdbx_description
1 polymer ?
#
loop_
_entity_poly.entity_id
_entity_poly.type
_entity_poly.pdbx_seq_one_letter_code
_entity_poly.pdbx_strand_id
1 'polypeptide(L)'
;MPKVTKFLLIIAILFASMSYLTIATAQVYIYNVEVFDMQNGSVKIYWETVEPTQARVYLGESSNNLDKFYFYSQFDSAHVVTFMGLQKDVTYYFKIVAVNKAGGIMESFLQTFSTKNMIDTVAPEFSNAQVTQTTKDAAAVSWTTNEETKAEIFYGTREYDLNKKAGYGSYNKYHEIFLYNLTPETYYFVKIIAEDRGKNKQISFLNFKTAKGLDKNTALKIYQIEPANFDGELVHQNKVTLKWKTNFVAKSKIHYGLESGKYNKHADVLKDSHALEYEFTIEALEPNVTYYYKIEVYDSFYGKKVESGELTFTTSAFSAPTPQIKDIQAGSEYFDSDNDGLSDVYEYEIGTDPLKQDSDGDGYNDGNEMKHGWDPNVFGSTTGARLQAANYYLPKRNYQYRVEKDRELRIYVNNRLGSPYVASKNWRILSDAYIYGGYPAEAIVTAIKHGGKTVHPTIPWSVWKKTSVYQQYINR
;
A
#
# COMPACT_ATOMS: atom_id res chain seq x y z
N MET A 1 73.83 56.98 31.70
CA MET A 1 73.13 58.18 31.17
C MET A 1 73.00 58.01 29.67
N PRO A 2 72.00 58.61 28.99
CA PRO A 2 70.77 59.22 29.52
C PRO A 2 69.68 58.15 29.76
N LYS A 3 68.56 58.28 30.51
CA LYS A 3 67.70 59.39 31.02
C LYS A 3 66.68 59.96 30.01
N VAL A 4 65.37 59.68 30.16
CA VAL A 4 64.34 60.45 30.92
C VAL A 4 63.72 61.58 30.07
N THR A 5 62.40 61.83 29.97
CA THR A 5 61.15 61.04 30.20
C THR A 5 60.13 61.56 29.15
N LYS A 6 58.81 61.81 29.27
CA LYS A 6 57.71 61.82 30.29
C LYS A 6 56.39 61.81 29.47
N PHE A 7 55.18 61.56 29.98
CA PHE A 7 54.62 61.44 31.33
C PHE A 7 53.72 60.16 31.38
N LEU A 8 52.66 59.93 32.17
CA LEU A 8 51.89 60.74 33.14
C LEU A 8 51.73 59.98 34.48
N LEU A 9 50.62 60.19 35.20
CA LEU A 9 50.29 59.61 36.51
C LEU A 9 48.76 59.77 36.72
N ILE A 10 48.10 58.91 37.53
CA ILE A 10 47.16 59.26 38.64
C ILE A 10 46.14 58.15 38.99
N ILE A 11 46.13 57.80 40.29
CA ILE A 11 45.07 57.17 41.13
C ILE A 11 44.58 55.73 40.82
N ALA A 12 44.23 55.03 41.90
CA ALA A 12 43.59 53.72 41.93
C ALA A 12 42.30 53.75 42.77
N ILE A 13 41.33 52.91 42.41
CA ILE A 13 40.20 52.42 43.24
C ILE A 13 40.03 50.93 42.82
N LEU A 14 40.36 49.92 43.64
CA LEU A 14 39.73 49.41 44.88
C LEU A 14 38.54 48.48 44.59
N PHE A 15 38.83 47.16 44.73
CA PHE A 15 37.96 45.97 44.80
C PHE A 15 36.59 45.93 44.10
N ALA A 16 36.48 45.01 43.14
CA ALA A 16 35.28 44.19 42.94
C ALA A 16 35.71 42.71 42.83
N SER A 17 35.31 41.88 43.79
CA SER A 17 35.67 40.46 43.84
C SER A 17 34.75 39.62 42.95
N MET A 18 35.06 39.51 41.66
CA MET A 18 34.43 38.49 40.81
C MET A 18 35.04 37.12 41.09
N SER A 19 34.41 36.37 41.98
CA SER A 19 34.54 34.92 42.06
C SER A 19 33.94 34.31 40.78
N TYR A 20 34.80 34.02 39.80
CA TYR A 20 34.40 33.25 38.62
C TYR A 20 33.95 31.85 39.08
N LEU A 21 32.64 31.60 39.08
CA LEU A 21 32.14 30.22 39.10
C LEU A 21 32.50 29.60 37.74
N THR A 22 33.58 28.83 37.71
CA THR A 22 33.78 27.81 36.69
C THR A 22 32.68 26.77 36.86
N ILE A 23 31.58 26.93 36.10
CA ILE A 23 30.60 25.87 35.91
C ILE A 23 31.34 24.72 35.22
N ALA A 24 31.73 23.72 36.00
CA ALA A 24 32.22 22.47 35.45
C ALA A 24 31.05 21.81 34.73
N THR A 25 31.03 21.91 33.40
CA THR A 25 30.05 21.24 32.55
C THR A 25 30.24 19.74 32.70
N ALA A 26 29.38 19.09 33.50
CA ALA A 26 29.38 17.65 33.67
C ALA A 26 29.27 16.98 32.29
N GLN A 27 30.34 16.32 31.88
CA GLN A 27 30.47 15.80 30.53
C GLN A 27 29.85 14.41 30.47
N VAL A 28 28.61 14.35 30.00
CA VAL A 28 27.90 13.10 29.75
C VAL A 28 28.70 12.26 28.75
N TYR A 29 28.92 10.99 29.06
CA TYR A 29 29.48 10.00 28.14
C TYR A 29 28.53 8.80 28.06
N ILE A 30 28.41 8.24 26.86
CA ILE A 30 27.67 6.99 26.57
C ILE A 30 28.71 5.90 26.30
N TYR A 31 28.56 4.74 26.94
CA TYR A 31 29.44 3.59 26.78
C TYR A 31 28.65 2.27 26.93
N ASN A 32 29.34 1.13 26.79
CA ASN A 32 28.74 -0.23 26.87
C ASN A 32 27.45 -0.39 26.04
N VAL A 33 27.47 0.13 24.80
CA VAL A 33 26.31 0.02 23.90
C VAL A 33 26.24 -1.40 23.32
N GLU A 34 25.13 -2.09 23.57
CA GLU A 34 24.90 -3.46 23.12
C GLU A 34 23.56 -3.60 22.39
N VAL A 35 23.52 -4.49 21.40
CA VAL A 35 22.31 -4.80 20.62
C VAL A 35 22.05 -6.30 20.71
N PHE A 36 20.94 -6.69 21.31
CA PHE A 36 20.64 -8.07 21.71
C PHE A 36 19.14 -8.37 21.61
N ASP A 37 18.75 -9.62 21.89
CA ASP A 37 17.36 -10.08 21.87
C ASP A 37 16.65 -9.80 20.52
N MET A 38 17.37 -10.05 19.42
CA MET A 38 16.87 -9.86 18.04
C MET A 38 15.97 -11.03 17.65
N GLN A 39 14.66 -10.87 17.85
CA GLN A 39 13.66 -11.88 17.50
C GLN A 39 12.32 -11.26 17.04
N ASN A 40 11.63 -11.93 16.12
CA ASN A 40 10.23 -11.65 15.74
C ASN A 40 9.92 -10.18 15.37
N GLY A 41 10.83 -9.51 14.65
CA GLY A 41 10.69 -8.09 14.30
C GLY A 41 10.97 -7.12 15.46
N SER A 42 11.62 -7.58 16.53
CA SER A 42 11.99 -6.78 17.71
C SER A 42 13.48 -6.89 18.06
N VAL A 43 13.99 -5.91 18.81
CA VAL A 43 15.38 -5.86 19.29
C VAL A 43 15.46 -5.03 20.57
N LYS A 44 16.43 -5.35 21.43
CA LYS A 44 16.82 -4.50 22.56
C LYS A 44 18.14 -3.79 22.29
N ILE A 45 18.16 -2.50 22.61
CA ILE A 45 19.37 -1.67 22.61
C ILE A 45 19.62 -1.25 24.06
N TYR A 46 20.79 -1.63 24.59
CA TYR A 46 21.27 -1.28 25.92
C TYR A 46 22.46 -0.31 25.81
N TRP A 47 22.64 0.55 26.81
CA TRP A 47 23.85 1.36 27.00
C TRP A 47 23.96 1.85 28.45
N GLU A 48 25.11 2.40 28.82
CA GLU A 48 25.35 3.04 30.12
C GLU A 48 25.79 4.50 29.97
N THR A 49 25.54 5.30 31.02
CA THR A 49 26.01 6.70 31.14
C THR A 49 26.63 6.99 32.50
N VAL A 50 27.73 7.76 32.50
CA VAL A 50 28.57 8.03 33.70
C VAL A 50 27.85 8.74 34.85
N GLU A 51 26.70 9.33 34.56
CA GLU A 51 25.76 9.91 35.50
C GLU A 51 24.32 9.62 35.01
N PRO A 52 23.28 9.81 35.84
CA PRO A 52 21.91 9.50 35.44
C PRO A 52 21.35 10.44 34.36
N THR A 53 20.86 9.88 33.26
CA THR A 53 20.36 10.60 32.08
C THR A 53 18.98 10.12 31.63
N GLN A 54 18.19 11.04 31.08
CA GLN A 54 17.13 10.71 30.11
C GLN A 54 17.76 10.50 28.73
N ALA A 55 17.09 9.81 27.82
CA ALA A 55 17.62 9.63 26.47
C ALA A 55 16.54 9.54 25.39
N ARG A 56 16.93 9.83 24.15
CA ARG A 56 16.19 9.43 22.96
C ARG A 56 17.08 8.60 22.05
N VAL A 57 16.62 7.40 21.70
CA VAL A 57 17.26 6.57 20.68
C VAL A 57 16.55 6.81 19.36
N TYR A 58 17.30 7.21 18.34
CA TYR A 58 16.83 7.36 16.96
C TYR A 58 17.27 6.16 16.13
N LEU A 59 16.41 5.66 15.25
CA LEU A 59 16.58 4.44 14.47
C LEU A 59 16.06 4.67 13.05
N GLY A 60 16.70 4.09 12.03
CA GLY A 60 16.19 4.13 10.67
C GLY A 60 16.92 3.17 9.72
N GLU A 61 16.40 3.04 8.51
CA GLU A 61 16.87 2.08 7.49
C GLU A 61 17.95 2.71 6.57
N SER A 62 18.37 3.93 6.88
CA SER A 62 19.44 4.67 6.19
C SER A 62 20.23 5.53 7.18
N SER A 63 21.54 5.62 6.99
CA SER A 63 22.43 6.49 7.78
C SER A 63 22.03 7.97 7.77
N ASN A 64 21.30 8.39 6.74
CA ASN A 64 20.87 9.76 6.51
C ASN A 64 19.39 10.01 6.89
N ASN A 65 18.66 9.01 7.36
CA ASN A 65 17.25 9.14 7.75
C ASN A 65 16.93 8.21 8.93
N LEU A 66 16.92 8.77 10.15
CA LEU A 66 16.54 8.08 11.39
C LEU A 66 15.14 8.55 11.80
N ASP A 67 14.13 7.93 11.18
CA ASP A 67 12.72 8.33 11.23
C ASP A 67 11.96 7.75 12.43
N LYS A 68 12.40 6.62 12.97
CA LYS A 68 11.83 5.98 14.17
C LYS A 68 12.58 6.46 15.40
N PHE A 69 11.90 6.65 16.53
CA PHE A 69 12.58 6.94 17.80
C PHE A 69 11.86 6.35 19.02
N TYR A 70 12.61 6.16 20.10
CA TYR A 70 12.11 5.81 21.44
C TYR A 70 12.61 6.84 22.45
N PHE A 71 11.75 7.32 23.34
CA PHE A 71 12.13 8.26 24.42
C PHE A 71 12.14 7.56 25.78
N TYR A 72 13.33 7.46 26.39
CA TYR A 72 13.53 6.96 27.74
C TYR A 72 13.42 8.13 28.73
N SER A 73 12.29 8.16 29.46
CA SER A 73 11.87 9.31 30.27
C SER A 73 12.39 9.31 31.72
N GLN A 74 13.00 8.22 32.18
CA GLN A 74 13.60 8.15 33.51
C GLN A 74 15.07 8.60 33.48
N PHE A 75 15.61 8.99 34.64
CA PHE A 75 16.99 9.42 34.79
C PHE A 75 17.81 8.29 35.44
N ASP A 76 18.41 7.45 34.60
CA ASP A 76 19.15 6.26 35.00
C ASP A 76 20.57 6.27 34.41
N SER A 77 21.47 5.44 34.95
CA SER A 77 22.86 5.28 34.44
C SER A 77 23.06 4.02 33.59
N ALA A 78 22.07 3.14 33.53
CA ALA A 78 22.05 1.97 32.66
C ALA A 78 20.65 1.86 32.06
N HIS A 79 20.57 1.75 30.74
CA HIS A 79 19.34 1.95 29.99
C HIS A 79 19.08 0.76 29.08
N VAL A 80 17.80 0.47 28.84
CA VAL A 80 17.39 -0.46 27.77
C VAL A 80 16.12 0.04 27.11
N VAL A 81 16.08 -0.01 25.79
CA VAL A 81 14.87 0.24 24.99
C VAL A 81 14.59 -0.96 24.10
N THR A 82 13.31 -1.24 23.84
CA THR A 82 12.89 -2.26 22.87
C THR A 82 12.28 -1.58 21.65
N PHE A 83 12.83 -1.84 20.48
CA PHE A 83 12.20 -1.49 19.21
C PHE A 83 11.42 -2.69 18.67
N MET A 84 10.32 -2.43 17.98
CA MET A 84 9.40 -3.42 17.40
C MET A 84 9.00 -2.98 15.98
N GLY A 85 8.45 -3.90 15.17
CA GLY A 85 8.08 -3.60 13.79
C GLY A 85 9.27 -3.47 12.83
N LEU A 86 10.40 -4.10 13.17
CA LEU A 86 11.57 -4.17 12.32
C LEU A 86 11.39 -5.21 11.20
N GLN A 87 11.86 -4.86 10.00
CA GLN A 87 11.85 -5.76 8.85
C GLN A 87 13.01 -6.76 8.91
N LYS A 88 12.82 -7.94 8.32
CA LYS A 88 13.80 -9.05 8.28
C LYS A 88 14.80 -8.86 7.13
N ASP A 89 16.05 -9.26 7.32
CA ASP A 89 17.19 -9.03 6.39
C ASP A 89 17.45 -7.55 6.03
N VAL A 90 17.21 -6.64 6.97
CA VAL A 90 17.46 -5.19 6.86
C VAL A 90 18.56 -4.76 7.82
N THR A 91 19.44 -3.86 7.37
CA THR A 91 20.44 -3.19 8.20
C THR A 91 19.86 -1.89 8.72
N TYR A 92 19.73 -1.79 10.04
CA TYR A 92 19.29 -0.58 10.72
C TYR A 92 20.48 0.23 11.21
N TYR A 93 20.32 1.55 11.19
CA TYR A 93 21.24 2.56 11.70
C TYR A 93 20.62 3.22 12.93
N PHE A 94 21.39 3.49 13.98
CA PHE A 94 20.88 4.14 15.18
C PHE A 94 21.86 5.12 15.84
N LYS A 95 21.30 6.04 16.64
CA LYS A 95 22.02 6.98 17.51
C LYS A 95 21.30 7.11 18.85
N ILE A 96 22.05 7.32 19.92
CA ILE A 96 21.53 7.61 21.27
C ILE A 96 21.87 9.07 21.59
N VAL A 97 20.87 9.88 21.95
CA VAL A 97 21.06 11.24 22.49
C VAL A 97 20.65 11.23 23.95
N ALA A 98 21.63 11.36 24.85
CA ALA A 98 21.45 11.36 26.31
C ALA A 98 21.51 12.78 26.88
N VAL A 99 20.71 13.05 27.91
CA VAL A 99 20.59 14.36 28.57
C VAL A 99 20.59 14.19 30.09
N ASN A 100 21.51 14.84 30.79
CA ASN A 100 21.58 14.82 32.27
C ASN A 100 20.62 15.83 32.92
N LYS A 101 20.45 15.76 34.25
CA LYS A 101 19.56 16.65 35.02
C LYS A 101 19.98 18.13 34.98
N ALA A 102 21.21 18.44 34.58
CA ALA A 102 21.72 19.81 34.41
C ALA A 102 21.56 20.35 32.97
N GLY A 103 20.97 19.58 32.05
CA GLY A 103 20.79 19.95 30.65
C GLY A 103 22.04 19.72 29.77
N GLY A 104 23.07 19.04 30.27
CA GLY A 104 24.20 18.57 29.47
C GLY A 104 23.77 17.44 28.53
N ILE A 105 24.16 17.55 27.25
CA ILE A 105 23.74 16.65 26.16
C ILE A 105 24.95 15.91 25.59
N MET A 106 24.79 14.62 25.28
CA MET A 106 25.75 13.82 24.51
C MET A 106 25.02 13.04 23.41
N GLU A 107 25.62 12.95 22.22
CA GLU A 107 25.15 12.13 21.10
C GLU A 107 26.16 11.03 20.79
N SER A 108 25.71 9.78 20.66
CA SER A 108 26.56 8.67 20.25
C SER A 108 26.99 8.79 18.78
N PHE A 109 28.11 8.18 18.43
CA PHE A 109 28.39 7.85 17.03
C PHE A 109 27.23 7.05 16.41
N LEU A 110 27.11 7.13 15.08
CA LEU A 110 26.16 6.34 14.31
C LEU A 110 26.57 4.86 14.37
N GLN A 111 25.68 4.01 14.86
CA GLN A 111 25.89 2.57 15.02
C GLN A 111 24.94 1.79 14.11
N THR A 112 25.19 0.50 13.90
CA THR A 112 24.36 -0.36 13.05
C THR A 112 24.16 -1.75 13.64
N PHE A 113 23.07 -2.40 13.23
CA PHE A 113 22.84 -3.83 13.38
C PHE A 113 22.07 -4.37 12.18
N SER A 114 22.04 -5.69 11.99
CA SER A 114 21.32 -6.32 10.88
C SER A 114 20.37 -7.41 11.37
N THR A 115 19.12 -7.34 10.92
CA THR A 115 18.07 -8.33 11.22
C THR A 115 18.17 -9.60 10.36
N LYS A 116 19.24 -9.76 9.57
CA LYS A 116 19.51 -10.95 8.75
C LYS A 116 19.49 -12.25 9.56
N ASN A 117 20.07 -12.21 10.75
CA ASN A 117 20.16 -13.35 11.67
C ASN A 117 19.13 -13.24 12.82
N MET A 118 18.07 -12.44 12.65
CA MET A 118 16.99 -12.33 13.62
C MET A 118 16.30 -13.68 13.80
N ILE A 119 16.17 -14.11 15.05
CA ILE A 119 15.57 -15.39 15.38
C ILE A 119 14.05 -15.30 15.17
N ASP A 120 13.47 -16.40 14.69
CA ASP A 120 12.06 -16.50 14.38
C ASP A 120 11.47 -17.60 15.27
N THR A 121 10.66 -17.22 16.26
CA THR A 121 10.18 -18.11 17.34
C THR A 121 8.66 -18.23 17.40
N VAL A 122 7.95 -17.70 16.41
CA VAL A 122 6.48 -17.71 16.34
C VAL A 122 6.05 -18.86 15.44
N ALA A 123 5.04 -19.62 15.85
CA ALA A 123 4.49 -20.69 15.02
C ALA A 123 3.60 -20.09 13.90
N PRO A 124 3.66 -20.64 12.66
CA PRO A 124 2.87 -20.12 11.54
C PRO A 124 1.37 -20.33 11.80
N GLU A 125 0.56 -19.34 11.45
CA GLU A 125 -0.89 -19.37 11.67
C GLU A 125 -1.61 -19.92 10.43
N PHE A 126 -2.49 -20.92 10.63
CA PHE A 126 -3.34 -21.47 9.58
C PHE A 126 -4.59 -20.60 9.34
N SER A 127 -4.94 -20.42 8.08
CA SER A 127 -6.21 -19.85 7.62
C SER A 127 -6.79 -20.71 6.51
N ASN A 128 -8.13 -20.68 6.34
CA ASN A 128 -8.85 -21.34 5.25
C ASN A 128 -8.55 -22.85 5.08
N ALA A 129 -8.22 -23.57 6.16
CA ALA A 129 -7.90 -24.99 6.09
C ALA A 129 -9.16 -25.84 5.84
N GLN A 130 -9.21 -26.50 4.69
CA GLN A 130 -10.42 -27.18 4.21
C GLN A 130 -10.12 -28.33 3.25
N VAL A 131 -11.13 -29.17 3.00
CA VAL A 131 -11.11 -30.20 1.95
C VAL A 131 -11.91 -29.69 0.76
N THR A 132 -11.21 -29.14 -0.25
CA THR A 132 -11.79 -28.44 -1.41
C THR A 132 -12.76 -29.31 -2.21
N GLN A 133 -12.45 -30.61 -2.38
CA GLN A 133 -13.32 -31.59 -3.04
C GLN A 133 -12.90 -33.02 -2.69
N THR A 134 -13.85 -33.96 -2.71
CA THR A 134 -13.58 -35.41 -2.68
C THR A 134 -14.17 -36.13 -3.89
N THR A 135 -13.50 -37.20 -4.31
CA THR A 135 -13.96 -38.16 -5.34
C THR A 135 -14.13 -39.54 -4.68
N LYS A 136 -14.40 -40.59 -5.47
CA LYS A 136 -14.37 -41.99 -4.98
C LYS A 136 -13.00 -42.42 -4.43
N ASP A 137 -11.91 -41.94 -5.03
CA ASP A 137 -10.55 -42.46 -4.84
C ASP A 137 -9.50 -41.38 -4.50
N ALA A 138 -9.92 -40.11 -4.39
CA ALA A 138 -9.04 -38.98 -4.10
C ALA A 138 -9.73 -37.84 -3.31
N ALA A 139 -8.93 -36.92 -2.78
CA ALA A 139 -9.38 -35.68 -2.12
C ALA A 139 -8.37 -34.54 -2.29
N ALA A 140 -8.86 -33.32 -2.50
CA ALA A 140 -8.05 -32.10 -2.53
C ALA A 140 -8.18 -31.37 -1.18
N VAL A 141 -7.06 -30.98 -0.59
CA VAL A 141 -6.98 -30.34 0.74
C VAL A 141 -6.19 -29.05 0.60
N SER A 142 -6.78 -27.89 0.92
CA SER A 142 -6.16 -26.57 0.76
C SER A 142 -6.14 -25.76 2.06
N TRP A 143 -5.16 -24.87 2.20
CA TRP A 143 -5.03 -23.91 3.31
C TRP A 143 -4.07 -22.77 2.93
N THR A 144 -4.12 -21.69 3.72
CA THR A 144 -3.15 -20.58 3.69
C THR A 144 -2.44 -20.44 5.03
N THR A 145 -1.22 -19.91 5.01
CA THR A 145 -0.45 -19.52 6.21
C THR A 145 -0.09 -18.04 6.17
N ASN A 146 -0.01 -17.41 7.35
CA ASN A 146 0.41 -16.01 7.50
C ASN A 146 1.82 -15.75 6.94
N GLU A 147 2.72 -16.73 7.03
CA GLU A 147 4.08 -16.73 6.49
C GLU A 147 4.35 -17.91 5.53
N GLU A 148 5.58 -18.05 5.05
CA GLU A 148 5.97 -19.16 4.17
C GLU A 148 6.34 -20.43 4.94
N THR A 149 5.61 -21.53 4.71
CA THR A 149 5.88 -22.82 5.35
C THR A 149 6.19 -23.91 4.33
N LYS A 150 6.92 -24.95 4.74
CA LYS A 150 6.80 -26.29 4.16
C LYS A 150 5.70 -27.03 4.92
N ALA A 151 5.02 -27.96 4.27
CA ALA A 151 3.93 -28.66 4.93
C ALA A 151 3.82 -30.14 4.52
N GLU A 152 3.44 -30.95 5.50
CA GLU A 152 3.22 -32.39 5.38
C GLU A 152 1.82 -32.75 5.90
N ILE A 153 1.15 -33.67 5.21
CA ILE A 153 -0.13 -34.25 5.62
C ILE A 153 0.08 -35.70 6.03
N PHE A 154 -0.46 -36.06 7.18
CA PHE A 154 -0.66 -37.43 7.63
C PHE A 154 -2.16 -37.73 7.60
N TYR A 155 -2.56 -38.91 7.12
CA TYR A 155 -3.97 -39.26 6.96
C TYR A 155 -4.24 -40.76 7.14
N GLY A 156 -5.46 -41.11 7.54
CA GLY A 156 -5.86 -42.48 7.83
C GLY A 156 -7.36 -42.61 8.09
N THR A 157 -7.88 -43.84 8.15
CA THR A 157 -9.30 -44.12 8.45
C THR A 157 -9.61 -44.16 9.95
N ARG A 158 -8.61 -43.82 10.79
CA ARG A 158 -8.65 -43.80 12.24
C ARG A 158 -7.91 -42.54 12.71
N GLU A 159 -8.52 -41.76 13.59
CA GLU A 159 -7.99 -40.48 14.07
C GLU A 159 -6.58 -40.59 14.69
N TYR A 160 -6.35 -41.64 15.46
CA TYR A 160 -5.09 -41.89 16.17
C TYR A 160 -4.07 -42.76 15.40
N ASP A 161 -4.36 -43.15 14.16
CA ASP A 161 -3.57 -44.08 13.33
C ASP A 161 -3.54 -43.57 11.87
N LEU A 162 -2.81 -42.46 11.68
CA LEU A 162 -2.67 -41.73 10.42
C LEU A 162 -1.48 -42.27 9.60
N ASN A 163 -1.65 -43.49 9.10
CA ASN A 163 -0.57 -44.30 8.51
C ASN A 163 -0.17 -43.95 7.06
N LYS A 164 -0.87 -43.04 6.37
CA LYS A 164 -0.48 -42.53 5.04
C LYS A 164 0.08 -41.11 5.15
N LYS A 165 0.96 -40.73 4.22
CA LYS A 165 1.62 -39.40 4.18
C LYS A 165 1.58 -38.78 2.78
N ALA A 166 1.52 -37.44 2.72
CA ALA A 166 1.77 -36.59 1.55
C ALA A 166 2.50 -35.30 2.01
N GLY A 167 3.05 -34.47 1.12
CA GLY A 167 3.73 -33.22 1.53
C GLY A 167 4.45 -32.48 0.42
N TYR A 168 4.86 -31.24 0.70
CA TYR A 168 5.66 -30.37 -0.18
C TYR A 168 7.05 -30.06 0.37
N GLY A 169 8.05 -30.17 -0.48
CA GLY A 169 9.45 -29.82 -0.18
C GLY A 169 9.78 -28.32 -0.27
N SER A 170 8.84 -27.47 -0.71
CA SER A 170 9.04 -26.03 -0.99
C SER A 170 8.27 -25.14 -0.02
N TYR A 171 8.86 -24.00 0.33
CA TYR A 171 8.22 -22.97 1.15
C TYR A 171 7.21 -22.17 0.31
N ASN A 172 5.96 -22.03 0.79
CA ASN A 172 4.89 -21.22 0.16
C ASN A 172 3.96 -20.65 1.25
N LYS A 173 3.10 -19.68 0.91
CA LYS A 173 2.00 -19.22 1.78
C LYS A 173 0.65 -19.89 1.48
N TYR A 174 0.41 -20.27 0.24
CA TYR A 174 -0.75 -21.06 -0.18
C TYR A 174 -0.30 -22.51 -0.37
N HIS A 175 -1.17 -23.44 0.01
CA HIS A 175 -0.94 -24.86 -0.12
C HIS A 175 -2.21 -25.58 -0.59
N GLU A 176 -2.02 -26.58 -1.45
CA GLU A 176 -3.06 -27.55 -1.75
C GLU A 176 -2.44 -28.91 -2.07
N ILE A 177 -2.83 -29.95 -1.32
CA ILE A 177 -2.35 -31.33 -1.51
C ILE A 177 -3.50 -32.21 -2.01
N PHE A 178 -3.19 -32.99 -3.05
CA PHE A 178 -4.06 -34.04 -3.56
C PHE A 178 -3.68 -35.38 -2.92
N LEU A 179 -4.65 -36.02 -2.26
CA LEU A 179 -4.56 -37.35 -1.68
C LEU A 179 -5.19 -38.34 -2.66
N TYR A 180 -4.54 -39.49 -2.89
CA TYR A 180 -4.94 -40.49 -3.90
C TYR A 180 -5.00 -41.90 -3.32
N ASN A 181 -5.56 -42.84 -4.09
CA ASN A 181 -5.72 -44.24 -3.71
C ASN A 181 -6.48 -44.40 -2.39
N LEU A 182 -7.58 -43.66 -2.28
CA LEU A 182 -8.54 -43.72 -1.18
C LEU A 182 -9.61 -44.80 -1.45
N THR A 183 -10.27 -45.27 -0.40
CA THR A 183 -11.36 -46.24 -0.49
C THR A 183 -12.69 -45.49 -0.64
N PRO A 184 -13.58 -45.84 -1.59
CA PRO A 184 -14.86 -45.15 -1.77
C PRO A 184 -15.77 -45.19 -0.54
N GLU A 185 -16.64 -44.18 -0.43
CA GLU A 185 -17.59 -43.96 0.68
C GLU A 185 -17.00 -44.12 2.10
N THR A 186 -15.69 -43.96 2.26
CA THR A 186 -14.94 -44.14 3.52
C THR A 186 -14.60 -42.80 4.17
N TYR A 187 -14.61 -42.76 5.50
CA TYR A 187 -14.17 -41.60 6.29
C TYR A 187 -12.65 -41.60 6.48
N TYR A 188 -12.05 -40.40 6.38
CA TYR A 188 -10.64 -40.15 6.60
C TYR A 188 -10.45 -38.98 7.57
N PHE A 189 -9.47 -39.15 8.45
CA PHE A 189 -8.91 -38.10 9.32
C PHE A 189 -7.60 -37.61 8.71
N VAL A 190 -7.32 -36.33 8.89
CA VAL A 190 -6.20 -35.61 8.27
C VAL A 190 -5.53 -34.73 9.33
N LYS A 191 -4.21 -34.83 9.43
CA LYS A 191 -3.36 -33.95 10.24
C LYS A 191 -2.38 -33.25 9.30
N ILE A 192 -2.53 -31.93 9.17
CA ILE A 192 -1.59 -31.06 8.47
C ILE A 192 -0.55 -30.59 9.49
N ILE A 193 0.73 -30.61 9.13
CA ILE A 193 1.83 -30.01 9.90
C ILE A 193 2.51 -29.00 8.99
N ALA A 194 2.52 -27.73 9.39
CA ALA A 194 3.28 -26.67 8.75
C ALA A 194 4.58 -26.42 9.54
N GLU A 195 5.70 -26.22 8.85
CA GLU A 195 7.02 -25.87 9.38
C GLU A 195 7.54 -24.63 8.65
N ASP A 196 7.81 -23.56 9.38
CA ASP A 196 8.33 -22.31 8.82
C ASP A 196 9.86 -22.35 8.53
N ARG A 197 10.44 -21.19 8.22
CA ARG A 197 11.88 -21.04 7.98
C ARG A 197 12.72 -20.99 9.27
N GLY A 198 12.15 -20.59 10.41
CA GLY A 198 12.75 -20.60 11.76
C GLY A 198 12.74 -21.96 12.47
N LYS A 199 11.94 -22.92 11.97
CA LYS A 199 11.65 -24.26 12.51
C LYS A 199 10.57 -24.34 13.58
N ASN A 200 9.76 -23.31 13.75
CA ASN A 200 8.52 -23.44 14.51
C ASN A 200 7.48 -24.19 13.67
N LYS A 201 6.48 -24.77 14.36
CA LYS A 201 5.51 -25.67 13.75
C LYS A 201 4.12 -25.41 14.27
N GLN A 202 3.16 -25.52 13.36
CA GLN A 202 1.74 -25.52 13.70
C GLN A 202 1.05 -26.75 13.11
N ILE A 203 -0.02 -27.19 13.76
CA ILE A 203 -0.80 -28.37 13.37
C ILE A 203 -2.25 -27.95 13.13
N SER A 204 -2.84 -28.46 12.05
CA SER A 204 -4.27 -28.34 11.76
C SER A 204 -4.88 -29.73 11.52
N PHE A 205 -6.13 -29.91 11.90
CA PHE A 205 -6.85 -31.19 11.77
C PHE A 205 -8.10 -31.01 10.91
N LEU A 206 -8.29 -31.91 9.96
CA LEU A 206 -9.48 -31.99 9.11
C LEU A 206 -10.00 -33.44 9.07
N ASN A 207 -11.24 -33.60 8.62
CA ASN A 207 -11.80 -34.91 8.28
C ASN A 207 -12.69 -34.79 7.04
N PHE A 208 -12.87 -35.90 6.32
CA PHE A 208 -13.75 -35.95 5.16
C PHE A 208 -14.28 -37.36 4.91
N LYS A 209 -15.25 -37.45 3.99
CA LYS A 209 -15.70 -38.72 3.39
C LYS A 209 -15.47 -38.67 1.88
N THR A 210 -14.89 -39.72 1.31
CA THR A 210 -14.79 -39.88 -0.16
C THR A 210 -16.19 -39.95 -0.78
N ALA A 211 -16.41 -39.25 -1.89
CA ALA A 211 -17.69 -39.16 -2.57
C ALA A 211 -18.12 -40.48 -3.23
N LYS A 212 -19.42 -40.61 -3.53
CA LYS A 212 -19.99 -41.75 -4.28
C LYS A 212 -20.06 -41.52 -5.79
N GLY A 213 -20.09 -40.25 -6.23
CA GLY A 213 -20.33 -39.87 -7.62
C GLY A 213 -19.07 -39.75 -8.47
N LEU A 214 -18.27 -38.72 -8.20
CA LEU A 214 -17.13 -38.29 -9.02
C LEU A 214 -16.00 -39.34 -9.02
N ASP A 215 -15.47 -39.64 -10.21
CA ASP A 215 -14.37 -40.58 -10.42
C ASP A 215 -13.58 -40.34 -11.72
N LYS A 216 -12.60 -41.20 -11.99
CA LYS A 216 -11.80 -41.18 -13.23
C LYS A 216 -12.62 -41.32 -14.53
N ASN A 217 -13.80 -41.94 -14.49
CA ASN A 217 -14.67 -42.14 -15.66
C ASN A 217 -15.63 -40.95 -15.88
N THR A 218 -15.87 -40.15 -14.84
CA THR A 218 -16.72 -38.97 -14.88
C THR A 218 -16.10 -37.90 -15.78
N ALA A 219 -16.81 -37.45 -16.81
CA ALA A 219 -16.32 -36.41 -17.71
C ALA A 219 -16.09 -35.08 -16.97
N LEU A 220 -15.00 -34.38 -17.32
CA LEU A 220 -14.78 -32.99 -16.92
C LEU A 220 -15.77 -32.08 -17.65
N LYS A 221 -16.31 -31.09 -16.93
CA LYS A 221 -17.28 -30.12 -17.44
C LYS A 221 -16.92 -28.72 -16.96
N ILE A 222 -17.04 -27.76 -17.87
CA ILE A 222 -17.17 -26.33 -17.57
C ILE A 222 -18.63 -25.92 -17.81
N TYR A 223 -19.19 -25.07 -16.96
CA TYR A 223 -20.58 -24.60 -17.05
C TYR A 223 -20.74 -23.23 -16.36
N GLN A 224 -21.92 -22.61 -16.51
CA GLN A 224 -22.22 -21.25 -16.00
C GLN A 224 -21.14 -20.23 -16.40
N ILE A 225 -20.75 -20.24 -17.68
CA ILE A 225 -19.76 -19.29 -18.20
C ILE A 225 -20.44 -17.95 -18.47
N GLU A 226 -19.95 -16.91 -17.81
CA GLU A 226 -20.42 -15.54 -17.87
C GLU A 226 -19.23 -14.61 -18.21
N PRO A 227 -19.45 -13.49 -18.93
CA PRO A 227 -20.71 -13.09 -19.56
C PRO A 227 -20.88 -13.83 -20.90
N ALA A 228 -22.11 -14.26 -21.19
CA ALA A 228 -22.44 -15.00 -22.41
C ALA A 228 -22.72 -14.10 -23.63
N ASN A 229 -22.82 -12.78 -23.42
CA ASN A 229 -23.03 -11.72 -24.41
C ASN A 229 -22.72 -10.35 -23.74
N PHE A 230 -23.12 -9.22 -24.35
CA PHE A 230 -22.98 -7.88 -23.78
C PHE A 230 -23.68 -7.79 -22.40
N ASP A 231 -22.89 -7.61 -21.34
CA ASP A 231 -23.32 -7.55 -19.93
C ASP A 231 -22.73 -6.28 -19.31
N GLY A 232 -23.58 -5.38 -18.80
CA GLY A 232 -23.13 -4.08 -18.31
C GLY A 232 -22.41 -4.12 -16.95
N GLU A 233 -22.60 -5.19 -16.17
CA GLU A 233 -21.97 -5.37 -14.87
C GLU A 233 -20.61 -6.05 -15.00
N LEU A 234 -20.48 -7.00 -15.94
CA LEU A 234 -19.25 -7.75 -16.18
C LEU A 234 -18.36 -7.19 -17.30
N VAL A 235 -18.92 -6.46 -18.29
CA VAL A 235 -18.21 -5.99 -19.50
C VAL A 235 -18.10 -4.47 -19.56
N HIS A 236 -17.00 -3.94 -19.04
CA HIS A 236 -16.73 -2.50 -19.05
C HIS A 236 -15.95 -2.06 -20.31
N GLN A 237 -15.56 -0.78 -20.35
CA GLN A 237 -14.88 -0.18 -21.50
C GLN A 237 -13.44 -0.69 -21.75
N ASN A 238 -12.76 -1.17 -20.72
CA ASN A 238 -11.34 -1.53 -20.78
C ASN A 238 -11.00 -2.84 -20.02
N LYS A 239 -12.02 -3.54 -19.54
CA LYS A 239 -11.87 -4.83 -18.84
C LYS A 239 -13.15 -5.65 -18.93
N VAL A 240 -13.03 -6.97 -18.80
CA VAL A 240 -14.15 -7.89 -18.57
C VAL A 240 -13.86 -8.77 -17.36
N THR A 241 -14.87 -9.02 -16.54
CA THR A 241 -14.84 -10.05 -15.49
C THR A 241 -15.51 -11.31 -16.01
N LEU A 242 -14.73 -12.36 -16.27
CA LEU A 242 -15.24 -13.67 -16.65
C LEU A 242 -15.54 -14.51 -15.40
N LYS A 243 -16.67 -15.22 -15.37
CA LYS A 243 -17.03 -16.18 -14.30
C LYS A 243 -17.37 -17.54 -14.90
N TRP A 244 -17.01 -18.63 -14.22
CA TRP A 244 -17.39 -20.00 -14.63
C TRP A 244 -17.26 -20.99 -13.48
N LYS A 245 -17.85 -22.17 -13.65
CA LYS A 245 -17.77 -23.28 -12.70
C LYS A 245 -17.33 -24.57 -13.36
N THR A 246 -16.72 -25.46 -12.57
CA THR A 246 -16.22 -26.77 -12.99
C THR A 246 -16.74 -27.87 -12.06
N ASN A 247 -16.90 -29.09 -12.57
CA ASN A 247 -17.31 -30.23 -11.73
C ASN A 247 -16.14 -30.91 -11.01
N PHE A 248 -14.90 -30.52 -11.32
CA PHE A 248 -13.68 -30.94 -10.66
C PHE A 248 -12.83 -29.73 -10.29
N VAL A 249 -12.13 -29.82 -9.17
CA VAL A 249 -11.03 -28.89 -8.81
C VAL A 249 -10.00 -28.94 -9.94
N ALA A 250 -9.73 -27.77 -10.53
CA ALA A 250 -9.04 -27.66 -11.81
C ALA A 250 -8.16 -26.41 -11.94
N LYS A 251 -7.28 -26.39 -12.95
CA LYS A 251 -6.71 -25.15 -13.49
C LYS A 251 -7.51 -24.69 -14.70
N SER A 252 -7.50 -23.39 -14.95
CA SER A 252 -8.11 -22.80 -16.14
C SER A 252 -7.12 -21.87 -16.85
N LYS A 253 -7.16 -21.85 -18.18
CA LYS A 253 -6.50 -20.85 -19.02
C LYS A 253 -7.54 -20.22 -19.94
N ILE A 254 -7.57 -18.90 -19.99
CA ILE A 254 -8.38 -18.18 -20.98
C ILE A 254 -7.49 -17.93 -22.20
N HIS A 255 -7.98 -18.28 -23.39
CA HIS A 255 -7.40 -17.92 -24.67
C HIS A 255 -8.34 -16.92 -25.34
N TYR A 256 -7.83 -15.77 -25.80
CA TYR A 256 -8.68 -14.72 -26.39
C TYR A 256 -8.00 -13.96 -27.54
N GLY A 257 -8.80 -13.30 -28.39
CA GLY A 257 -8.33 -12.56 -29.56
C GLY A 257 -9.42 -11.70 -30.21
N LEU A 258 -9.11 -11.08 -31.35
CA LEU A 258 -9.99 -10.16 -32.08
C LEU A 258 -10.72 -10.80 -33.28
N GLU A 259 -10.39 -12.04 -33.62
CA GLU A 259 -10.98 -12.77 -34.74
C GLU A 259 -11.46 -14.16 -34.27
N SER A 260 -12.61 -14.60 -34.77
CA SER A 260 -13.13 -15.95 -34.55
C SER A 260 -12.09 -17.01 -34.91
N GLY A 261 -11.89 -17.99 -34.03
CA GLY A 261 -10.89 -19.05 -34.17
C GLY A 261 -9.42 -18.63 -33.98
N LYS A 262 -9.10 -17.35 -33.71
CA LYS A 262 -7.72 -16.87 -33.55
C LYS A 262 -7.47 -16.21 -32.19
N TYR A 263 -7.02 -17.01 -31.24
CA TYR A 263 -6.70 -16.54 -29.89
C TYR A 263 -5.20 -16.20 -29.78
N ASN A 264 -4.85 -14.93 -29.97
CA ASN A 264 -3.45 -14.47 -29.94
C ASN A 264 -2.98 -13.96 -28.57
N LYS A 265 -3.89 -13.83 -27.60
CA LYS A 265 -3.61 -13.51 -26.20
C LYS A 265 -4.08 -14.68 -25.30
N HIS A 266 -3.49 -14.81 -24.12
CA HIS A 266 -3.95 -15.76 -23.11
C HIS A 266 -3.73 -15.22 -21.69
N ALA A 267 -4.43 -15.82 -20.73
CA ALA A 267 -4.26 -15.58 -19.30
C ALA A 267 -4.31 -16.90 -18.52
N ASP A 268 -3.30 -17.16 -17.69
CA ASP A 268 -3.30 -18.27 -16.72
C ASP A 268 -4.16 -17.87 -15.50
N VAL A 269 -5.29 -18.54 -15.32
CA VAL A 269 -6.24 -18.23 -14.23
C VAL A 269 -5.83 -19.00 -12.98
N LEU A 270 -5.81 -18.31 -11.83
CA LEU A 270 -5.42 -18.88 -10.54
C LEU A 270 -4.10 -19.67 -10.65
N LYS A 271 -3.06 -19.01 -11.19
CA LYS A 271 -1.72 -19.57 -11.47
C LYS A 271 -1.24 -20.60 -10.44
N ASP A 272 -1.38 -20.29 -9.16
CA ASP A 272 -0.81 -21.05 -8.04
C ASP A 272 -1.86 -21.80 -7.18
N SER A 273 -3.14 -21.82 -7.59
CA SER A 273 -4.25 -22.48 -6.88
C SER A 273 -5.25 -23.18 -7.82
N HIS A 274 -6.24 -23.89 -7.27
CA HIS A 274 -7.29 -24.57 -8.02
C HIS A 274 -8.65 -24.33 -7.35
N ALA A 275 -9.74 -24.39 -8.13
CA ALA A 275 -11.08 -24.07 -7.65
C ALA A 275 -12.18 -24.90 -8.35
N LEU A 276 -13.41 -24.80 -7.84
CA LEU A 276 -14.64 -25.24 -8.51
C LEU A 276 -15.43 -24.08 -9.13
N GLU A 277 -15.17 -22.85 -8.67
CA GLU A 277 -15.81 -21.63 -9.13
C GLU A 277 -14.72 -20.58 -9.35
N TYR A 278 -14.83 -19.81 -10.43
CA TYR A 278 -13.81 -18.88 -10.87
C TYR A 278 -14.42 -17.52 -11.15
N GLU A 279 -13.68 -16.47 -10.80
CA GLU A 279 -13.92 -15.10 -11.20
C GLU A 279 -12.57 -14.49 -11.57
N PHE A 280 -12.45 -13.99 -12.80
CA PHE A 280 -11.18 -13.51 -13.35
C PHE A 280 -11.35 -12.30 -14.27
N THR A 281 -10.66 -11.21 -13.94
CA THR A 281 -10.72 -9.97 -14.70
C THR A 281 -9.60 -9.90 -15.75
N ILE A 282 -9.96 -9.81 -17.02
CA ILE A 282 -9.03 -9.43 -18.10
C ILE A 282 -9.07 -7.91 -18.23
N GLU A 283 -7.95 -7.24 -17.98
CA GLU A 283 -7.82 -5.78 -18.08
C GLU A 283 -7.05 -5.34 -19.35
N ALA A 284 -6.88 -4.03 -19.51
CA ALA A 284 -6.19 -3.39 -20.63
C ALA A 284 -6.75 -3.78 -22.02
N LEU A 285 -8.08 -3.87 -22.10
CA LEU A 285 -8.83 -4.06 -23.34
C LEU A 285 -9.14 -2.71 -24.00
N GLU A 286 -9.41 -2.75 -25.30
CA GLU A 286 -9.80 -1.59 -26.10
C GLU A 286 -11.33 -1.40 -26.06
N PRO A 287 -11.87 -0.17 -25.99
CA PRO A 287 -13.31 0.09 -25.90
C PRO A 287 -14.04 -0.06 -27.24
N ASN A 288 -15.31 -0.50 -27.20
CA ASN A 288 -16.14 -0.79 -28.38
C ASN A 288 -15.54 -1.88 -29.30
N VAL A 289 -14.87 -2.89 -28.73
CA VAL A 289 -14.19 -3.96 -29.46
C VAL A 289 -14.76 -5.32 -29.04
N THR A 290 -15.11 -6.14 -30.03
CA THR A 290 -15.53 -7.53 -29.81
C THR A 290 -14.31 -8.44 -29.68
N TYR A 291 -14.24 -9.18 -28.58
CA TYR A 291 -13.25 -10.20 -28.33
C TYR A 291 -13.90 -11.59 -28.42
N TYR A 292 -13.18 -12.52 -29.04
CA TYR A 292 -13.52 -13.94 -29.12
C TYR A 292 -12.64 -14.69 -28.11
N TYR A 293 -13.23 -15.58 -27.31
CA TYR A 293 -12.51 -16.30 -26.27
C TYR A 293 -12.94 -17.76 -26.10
N LYS A 294 -12.05 -18.53 -25.49
CA LYS A 294 -12.29 -19.89 -24.98
C LYS A 294 -11.66 -20.04 -23.60
N ILE A 295 -12.26 -20.90 -22.79
CA ILE A 295 -11.73 -21.32 -21.50
C ILE A 295 -11.29 -22.78 -21.60
N GLU A 296 -10.03 -23.02 -21.31
CA GLU A 296 -9.34 -24.29 -21.35
C GLU A 296 -9.14 -24.79 -19.91
N VAL A 297 -9.73 -25.92 -19.55
CA VAL A 297 -9.79 -26.42 -18.17
C VAL A 297 -9.08 -27.77 -18.04
N TYR A 298 -8.30 -27.93 -16.98
CA TYR A 298 -7.51 -29.13 -16.67
C TYR A 298 -7.87 -29.65 -15.27
N ASP A 299 -8.40 -30.86 -15.14
CA ASP A 299 -8.74 -31.46 -13.84
C ASP A 299 -7.50 -31.96 -13.08
N SER A 300 -7.42 -31.63 -11.79
CA SER A 300 -6.22 -31.88 -10.98
C SER A 300 -6.14 -33.28 -10.36
N PHE A 301 -7.18 -34.11 -10.51
CA PHE A 301 -7.21 -35.48 -9.98
C PHE A 301 -6.82 -36.54 -11.01
N TYR A 302 -7.22 -36.34 -12.28
CA TYR A 302 -7.07 -37.33 -13.34
C TYR A 302 -6.44 -36.77 -14.62
N GLY A 303 -6.10 -35.47 -14.66
CA GLY A 303 -5.42 -34.84 -15.79
C GLY A 303 -6.27 -34.73 -17.06
N LYS A 304 -7.60 -34.79 -16.95
CA LYS A 304 -8.50 -34.59 -18.10
C LYS A 304 -8.45 -33.12 -18.54
N LYS A 305 -8.60 -32.89 -19.84
CA LYS A 305 -8.74 -31.56 -20.45
C LYS A 305 -10.15 -31.39 -21.03
N VAL A 306 -10.73 -30.21 -20.91
CA VAL A 306 -11.90 -29.78 -21.69
C VAL A 306 -11.73 -28.32 -22.11
N GLU A 307 -12.32 -27.95 -23.24
CA GLU A 307 -12.38 -26.57 -23.73
C GLU A 307 -13.85 -26.15 -23.85
N SER A 308 -14.13 -24.86 -23.61
CA SER A 308 -15.44 -24.29 -23.91
C SER A 308 -15.70 -24.24 -25.42
N GLY A 309 -16.96 -24.03 -25.80
CA GLY A 309 -17.26 -23.43 -27.11
C GLY A 309 -16.59 -22.06 -27.24
N GLU A 310 -16.47 -21.55 -28.48
CA GLU A 310 -16.12 -20.14 -28.65
C GLU A 310 -17.24 -19.25 -28.10
N LEU A 311 -16.85 -18.25 -27.32
CA LEU A 311 -17.72 -17.26 -26.72
C LEU A 311 -17.22 -15.86 -27.11
N THR A 312 -18.10 -14.87 -26.98
CA THR A 312 -17.78 -13.48 -27.32
C THR A 312 -18.27 -12.52 -26.25
N PHE A 313 -17.55 -11.42 -26.09
CA PHE A 313 -18.02 -10.22 -25.42
C PHE A 313 -17.57 -9.00 -26.22
N THR A 314 -18.29 -7.89 -26.10
CA THR A 314 -17.91 -6.62 -26.73
C THR A 314 -17.73 -5.59 -25.62
N THR A 315 -16.54 -5.01 -25.51
CA THR A 315 -16.27 -3.98 -24.49
C THR A 315 -17.22 -2.80 -24.66
N SER A 316 -17.65 -2.23 -23.54
CA SER A 316 -18.50 -1.03 -23.57
C SER A 316 -17.84 0.09 -24.36
N ALA A 317 -18.62 0.82 -25.15
CA ALA A 317 -18.10 2.00 -25.85
C ALA A 317 -17.66 3.08 -24.85
N PHE A 318 -16.75 3.97 -25.27
CA PHE A 318 -16.34 5.10 -24.44
C PHE A 318 -17.51 6.08 -24.26
N SER A 319 -18.27 5.91 -23.19
CA SER A 319 -19.37 6.79 -22.81
C SER A 319 -18.80 8.11 -22.25
N ALA A 320 -18.62 9.10 -23.11
CA ALA A 320 -18.61 10.49 -22.66
C ALA A 320 -19.90 10.73 -21.83
N PRO A 321 -19.81 11.33 -20.63
CA PRO A 321 -20.84 11.20 -19.60
C PRO A 321 -22.22 11.67 -20.06
N THR A 322 -23.03 10.69 -20.46
CA THR A 322 -24.46 10.73 -20.78
C THR A 322 -25.34 11.18 -19.61
N PRO A 323 -25.98 12.37 -19.52
CA PRO A 323 -26.94 12.64 -18.45
C PRO A 323 -28.20 11.78 -18.62
N GLN A 324 -28.18 10.58 -18.03
CA GLN A 324 -29.28 9.63 -18.07
C GLN A 324 -30.37 10.05 -17.07
N ILE A 325 -31.28 10.93 -17.51
CA ILE A 325 -32.47 11.27 -16.74
C ILE A 325 -33.45 10.09 -16.82
N LYS A 326 -33.52 9.30 -15.74
CA LYS A 326 -34.61 8.37 -15.44
C LYS A 326 -34.85 8.33 -13.93
N ASP A 327 -36.11 8.43 -13.53
CA ASP A 327 -36.53 8.66 -12.16
C ASP A 327 -36.43 7.41 -11.27
N ILE A 328 -35.65 7.48 -10.19
CA ILE A 328 -35.79 6.66 -8.98
C ILE A 328 -35.68 7.59 -7.75
N GLN A 329 -36.25 7.17 -6.63
CA GLN A 329 -36.58 8.01 -5.46
C GLN A 329 -35.35 8.50 -4.67
N ALA A 330 -35.49 9.67 -4.03
CA ALA A 330 -34.50 10.23 -3.11
C ALA A 330 -34.35 9.38 -1.83
N GLY A 331 -33.14 9.32 -1.25
CA GLY A 331 -32.93 8.64 0.02
C GLY A 331 -31.53 8.58 0.65
N SER A 332 -30.42 8.88 -0.06
CA SER A 332 -29.06 8.61 0.49
C SER A 332 -27.93 9.60 0.16
N GLU A 333 -28.09 10.55 -0.75
CA GLU A 333 -27.03 11.56 -1.06
C GLU A 333 -27.13 12.83 -0.17
N TYR A 334 -28.07 12.83 0.77
CA TYR A 334 -28.46 13.97 1.62
C TYR A 334 -28.59 13.55 3.10
N PHE A 335 -27.90 12.49 3.52
CA PHE A 335 -27.69 12.27 4.95
C PHE A 335 -26.55 13.19 5.41
N ASP A 336 -26.85 13.95 6.46
CA ASP A 336 -26.00 14.93 7.13
C ASP A 336 -26.18 14.57 8.61
N SER A 337 -25.30 13.67 9.08
CA SER A 337 -25.49 12.93 10.33
C SER A 337 -25.46 13.81 11.58
N ASP A 338 -24.78 14.96 11.54
CA ASP A 338 -24.68 15.90 12.67
C ASP A 338 -25.29 17.29 12.40
N ASN A 339 -25.71 17.58 11.17
CA ASN A 339 -26.41 18.80 10.73
C ASN A 339 -25.51 20.05 10.68
N ASP A 340 -24.25 19.85 10.33
CA ASP A 340 -23.23 20.85 10.00
C ASP A 340 -23.52 21.62 8.69
N GLY A 341 -24.04 20.93 7.67
CA GLY A 341 -24.26 21.43 6.31
C GLY A 341 -23.38 20.81 5.22
N LEU A 342 -22.48 19.88 5.55
CA LEU A 342 -21.91 18.90 4.64
C LEU A 342 -22.83 17.67 4.53
N SER A 343 -22.30 16.54 4.06
CA SER A 343 -23.00 15.24 4.07
C SER A 343 -21.98 14.13 4.32
N ASP A 344 -22.40 13.04 4.97
CA ASP A 344 -21.49 11.99 5.46
C ASP A 344 -20.49 11.51 4.38
N VAL A 345 -20.98 11.40 3.15
CA VAL A 345 -20.20 10.96 1.97
C VAL A 345 -19.15 12.00 1.56
N TYR A 346 -19.48 13.29 1.62
CA TYR A 346 -18.56 14.39 1.30
C TYR A 346 -17.50 14.57 2.39
N GLU A 347 -17.88 14.37 3.64
CA GLU A 347 -16.99 14.39 4.80
C GLU A 347 -15.95 13.26 4.73
N TYR A 348 -16.39 12.04 4.42
CA TYR A 348 -15.49 10.93 4.08
C TYR A 348 -14.55 11.23 2.88
N GLU A 349 -14.93 12.10 1.95
CA GLU A 349 -14.06 12.52 0.83
C GLU A 349 -13.04 13.60 1.22
N ILE A 350 -13.33 14.47 2.18
CA ILE A 350 -12.42 15.53 2.64
C ILE A 350 -11.58 15.14 3.87
N GLY A 351 -12.00 14.13 4.63
CA GLY A 351 -11.28 13.57 5.78
C GLY A 351 -11.79 14.01 7.15
N THR A 352 -12.95 14.66 7.23
CA THR A 352 -13.65 15.03 8.47
C THR A 352 -14.41 13.82 9.07
N ASP A 353 -15.01 13.98 10.25
CA ASP A 353 -15.70 12.93 11.00
C ASP A 353 -17.22 13.16 10.99
N PRO A 354 -18.03 12.41 10.20
CA PRO A 354 -19.48 12.60 9.99
C PRO A 354 -20.40 12.59 11.22
N LEU A 355 -19.85 12.52 12.43
CA LEU A 355 -20.57 12.52 13.70
C LEU A 355 -20.16 13.71 14.59
N LYS A 356 -19.40 14.68 14.06
CA LYS A 356 -18.91 15.87 14.74
C LYS A 356 -18.85 17.09 13.81
N GLN A 357 -19.78 18.03 14.02
CA GLN A 357 -19.85 19.31 13.31
C GLN A 357 -18.52 20.09 13.27
N ASP A 358 -17.69 19.92 14.29
CA ASP A 358 -16.35 20.51 14.42
C ASP A 358 -15.36 19.34 14.56
N SER A 359 -14.65 19.02 13.47
CA SER A 359 -13.78 17.84 13.40
C SER A 359 -12.48 17.97 14.19
N ASP A 360 -11.89 19.17 14.25
CA ASP A 360 -10.60 19.42 14.89
C ASP A 360 -10.68 20.07 16.29
N GLY A 361 -11.80 20.71 16.61
CA GLY A 361 -12.16 21.23 17.93
C GLY A 361 -11.92 22.74 18.14
N ASP A 362 -11.69 23.55 17.10
CA ASP A 362 -11.36 24.98 17.25
C ASP A 362 -12.57 25.90 17.52
N GLY A 363 -13.80 25.41 17.34
CA GLY A 363 -15.04 26.14 17.56
C GLY A 363 -15.73 26.68 16.30
N TYR A 364 -15.21 26.38 15.10
CA TYR A 364 -15.94 26.51 13.84
C TYR A 364 -16.42 25.14 13.35
N ASN A 365 -17.48 25.12 12.54
CA ASN A 365 -18.01 23.87 11.99
C ASN A 365 -17.59 23.68 10.53
N ASP A 366 -17.29 22.44 10.17
CA ASP A 366 -16.58 22.02 8.96
C ASP A 366 -17.23 22.56 7.67
N GLY A 367 -18.55 22.56 7.58
CA GLY A 367 -19.34 23.10 6.48
C GLY A 367 -19.32 24.62 6.39
N ASN A 368 -19.20 25.35 7.50
CA ASN A 368 -18.92 26.78 7.45
C ASN A 368 -17.45 27.07 7.13
N GLU A 369 -16.50 26.26 7.58
CA GLU A 369 -15.09 26.38 7.20
C GLU A 369 -14.91 26.22 5.68
N MET A 370 -15.42 25.11 5.12
CA MET A 370 -15.39 24.83 3.68
C MET A 370 -16.07 25.92 2.84
N LYS A 371 -17.16 26.52 3.36
CA LYS A 371 -17.90 27.64 2.74
C LYS A 371 -17.13 28.96 2.77
N HIS A 372 -16.24 29.18 3.73
CA HIS A 372 -15.36 30.36 3.79
C HIS A 372 -13.96 30.13 3.21
N GLY A 373 -13.64 28.89 2.81
CA GLY A 373 -12.35 28.50 2.22
C GLY A 373 -11.26 28.25 3.25
N TRP A 374 -11.65 27.76 4.43
CA TRP A 374 -10.80 27.31 5.52
C TRP A 374 -10.58 25.78 5.43
N ASP A 375 -9.87 25.17 6.38
CA ASP A 375 -9.38 23.78 6.31
C ASP A 375 -9.81 23.02 7.59
N PRO A 376 -10.89 22.21 7.56
CA PRO A 376 -11.59 21.66 8.75
C PRO A 376 -10.86 20.52 9.46
N ASN A 377 -9.52 20.57 9.42
CA ASN A 377 -8.59 19.63 10.02
C ASN A 377 -7.36 20.36 10.61
N VAL A 378 -7.43 21.70 10.79
CA VAL A 378 -6.30 22.59 11.09
C VAL A 378 -6.67 23.70 12.10
N PHE A 379 -6.91 23.27 13.34
CA PHE A 379 -7.24 24.07 14.52
C PHE A 379 -6.61 25.47 14.58
N GLY A 380 -7.43 26.52 14.67
CA GLY A 380 -7.04 27.92 14.90
C GLY A 380 -7.27 28.85 13.71
N SER A 381 -8.29 28.59 12.90
CA SER A 381 -8.49 29.09 11.53
C SER A 381 -8.54 30.63 11.40
N THR A 382 -9.04 31.33 12.43
CA THR A 382 -9.32 32.78 12.38
C THR A 382 -8.10 33.71 12.26
N THR A 383 -6.88 33.29 12.63
CA THR A 383 -5.71 34.20 12.66
C THR A 383 -4.41 33.63 12.11
N GLY A 384 -4.35 33.44 10.78
CA GLY A 384 -3.09 33.67 10.05
C GLY A 384 -2.61 32.58 9.11
N ALA A 385 -3.35 31.48 8.95
CA ALA A 385 -3.07 30.41 7.97
C ALA A 385 -3.28 30.86 6.50
N ARG A 386 -2.65 31.96 6.07
CA ARG A 386 -2.66 32.40 4.67
C ARG A 386 -2.06 31.32 3.78
N LEU A 387 -2.89 30.76 2.89
CA LEU A 387 -2.56 29.76 1.86
C LEU A 387 -1.42 30.22 0.91
N GLN A 388 -0.17 30.23 1.38
CA GLN A 388 1.00 30.70 0.61
C GLN A 388 1.64 29.58 -0.23
N ALA A 389 0.79 28.85 -0.95
CA ALA A 389 1.18 28.04 -2.11
C ALA A 389 0.03 27.97 -3.14
N ALA A 390 -0.67 29.09 -3.35
CA ALA A 390 -1.75 29.17 -4.33
C ALA A 390 -1.26 28.76 -5.73
N ASN A 391 -1.79 27.64 -6.23
CA ASN A 391 -2.06 27.29 -7.62
C ASN A 391 -2.79 25.94 -7.61
N TYR A 392 -4.13 25.99 -7.79
CA TYR A 392 -5.07 24.85 -7.79
C TYR A 392 -5.27 24.16 -6.43
N TYR A 393 -6.54 24.01 -6.01
CA TYR A 393 -6.93 23.44 -4.72
C TYR A 393 -6.87 21.90 -4.73
N LEU A 394 -5.68 21.34 -4.47
CA LEU A 394 -5.48 19.92 -4.15
C LEU A 394 -4.30 19.76 -3.17
N PRO A 395 -4.32 18.75 -2.27
CA PRO A 395 -3.24 18.51 -1.31
C PRO A 395 -1.91 18.10 -2.00
N LYS A 396 -0.80 18.40 -1.32
CA LYS A 396 0.57 18.20 -1.84
C LYS A 396 0.90 16.71 -2.02
N ARG A 397 0.93 16.25 -3.28
CA ARG A 397 1.41 14.91 -3.65
C ARG A 397 2.93 14.78 -3.53
N ASN A 398 3.41 13.55 -3.31
CA ASN A 398 4.83 13.18 -3.17
C ASN A 398 5.70 13.73 -4.33
N TYR A 399 6.91 14.18 -4.01
CA TYR A 399 7.91 14.69 -4.97
C TYR A 399 8.07 13.82 -6.22
N GLN A 400 8.13 12.50 -6.07
CA GLN A 400 8.32 11.56 -7.20
C GLN A 400 7.17 11.63 -8.22
N TYR A 401 5.93 11.79 -7.75
CA TYR A 401 4.75 11.93 -8.61
C TYR A 401 4.86 13.18 -9.50
N ARG A 402 5.40 14.29 -8.96
CA ARG A 402 5.62 15.51 -9.75
C ARG A 402 6.68 15.32 -10.82
N VAL A 403 7.79 14.64 -10.49
CA VAL A 403 8.91 14.43 -11.42
C VAL A 403 8.46 13.61 -12.64
N GLU A 404 7.74 12.51 -12.41
CA GLU A 404 7.29 11.66 -13.51
C GLU A 404 6.19 12.34 -14.36
N LYS A 405 5.28 13.11 -13.74
CA LYS A 405 4.25 13.85 -14.49
C LYS A 405 4.79 15.06 -15.26
N ASP A 406 5.81 15.76 -14.76
CA ASP A 406 6.53 16.80 -15.54
C ASP A 406 7.21 16.18 -16.77
N ARG A 407 7.83 15.00 -16.60
CA ARG A 407 8.50 14.23 -17.64
C ARG A 407 7.53 13.74 -18.71
N GLU A 408 6.40 13.15 -18.33
CA GLU A 408 5.32 12.74 -19.24
C GLU A 408 4.85 13.92 -20.10
N LEU A 409 4.55 15.06 -19.46
CA LEU A 409 4.14 16.29 -20.15
C LEU A 409 5.23 16.81 -21.09
N ARG A 410 6.51 16.75 -20.69
CA ARG A 410 7.64 17.18 -21.52
C ARG A 410 7.77 16.33 -22.79
N ILE A 411 7.62 15.02 -22.67
CA ILE A 411 7.63 14.09 -23.82
C ILE A 411 6.45 14.41 -24.76
N TYR A 412 5.24 14.59 -24.22
CA TYR A 412 4.05 14.91 -25.00
C TYR A 412 4.21 16.23 -25.78
N VAL A 413 4.69 17.29 -25.10
CA VAL A 413 4.96 18.61 -25.70
C VAL A 413 6.03 18.52 -26.79
N ASN A 414 7.13 17.80 -26.54
CA ASN A 414 8.20 17.65 -27.53
C ASN A 414 7.71 16.94 -28.80
N ASN A 415 6.93 15.85 -28.65
CA ASN A 415 6.36 15.10 -29.77
C ASN A 415 5.32 15.90 -30.58
N ARG A 416 4.63 16.86 -29.96
CA ARG A 416 3.63 17.71 -30.63
C ARG A 416 4.19 18.99 -31.25
N LEU A 417 5.32 19.51 -30.75
CA LEU A 417 5.81 20.85 -31.08
C LEU A 417 7.30 20.93 -31.49
N GLY A 418 8.01 19.80 -31.57
CA GLY A 418 9.41 19.79 -32.01
C GLY A 418 10.38 20.38 -30.97
N SER A 419 10.17 20.07 -29.69
CA SER A 419 10.98 20.55 -28.55
C SER A 419 11.06 22.08 -28.41
N PRO A 420 9.91 22.78 -28.20
CA PRO A 420 9.85 24.23 -28.11
C PRO A 420 10.58 24.78 -26.87
N TYR A 421 11.24 25.94 -27.03
CA TYR A 421 11.86 26.64 -25.90
C TYR A 421 10.80 27.29 -24.99
N VAL A 422 10.73 26.86 -23.74
CA VAL A 422 9.89 27.44 -22.69
C VAL A 422 10.75 27.72 -21.47
N ALA A 423 10.83 29.00 -21.07
CA ALA A 423 11.60 29.42 -19.90
C ALA A 423 11.08 28.74 -18.61
N SER A 424 11.98 28.32 -17.72
CA SER A 424 11.69 27.43 -16.59
C SER A 424 10.55 27.91 -15.68
N LYS A 425 10.44 29.22 -15.45
CA LYS A 425 9.33 29.83 -14.67
C LYS A 425 7.95 29.64 -15.33
N ASN A 426 7.89 29.68 -16.67
CA ASN A 426 6.66 29.46 -17.43
C ASN A 426 6.36 27.96 -17.53
N TRP A 427 7.39 27.12 -17.73
CA TRP A 427 7.23 25.67 -17.74
C TRP A 427 6.63 25.16 -16.42
N ARG A 428 7.10 25.68 -15.27
CA ARG A 428 6.54 25.33 -13.96
C ARG A 428 5.03 25.60 -13.86
N ILE A 429 4.56 26.76 -14.35
CA ILE A 429 3.13 27.11 -14.34
C ILE A 429 2.30 26.11 -15.19
N LEU A 430 2.81 25.75 -16.37
CA LEU A 430 2.16 24.77 -17.27
C LEU A 430 2.18 23.34 -16.69
N SER A 431 3.25 22.98 -16.01
CA SER A 431 3.41 21.68 -15.34
C SER A 431 2.50 21.57 -14.12
N ASP A 432 2.49 22.57 -13.23
CA ASP A 432 1.59 22.62 -12.08
C ASP A 432 0.10 22.66 -12.53
N ALA A 433 -0.21 23.25 -13.71
CA ALA A 433 -1.55 23.20 -14.32
C ALA A 433 -1.98 21.80 -14.76
N TYR A 434 -1.07 21.02 -15.33
CA TYR A 434 -1.33 19.63 -15.72
C TYR A 434 -1.38 18.70 -14.49
N ILE A 435 -0.48 18.88 -13.51
CA ILE A 435 -0.34 18.03 -12.32
C ILE A 435 -1.49 18.24 -11.30
N TYR A 436 -1.92 19.50 -11.09
CA TYR A 436 -2.89 19.87 -10.05
C TYR A 436 -4.13 20.58 -10.59
N GLY A 437 -3.99 21.40 -11.64
CA GLY A 437 -5.12 22.09 -12.26
C GLY A 437 -6.02 21.22 -13.12
N GLY A 438 -5.68 19.95 -13.34
CA GLY A 438 -6.46 19.01 -14.17
C GLY A 438 -6.50 19.35 -15.66
N TYR A 439 -5.56 20.17 -16.15
CA TYR A 439 -5.47 20.53 -17.56
C TYR A 439 -4.97 19.33 -18.39
N PRO A 440 -5.61 18.96 -19.51
CA PRO A 440 -5.11 17.91 -20.39
C PRO A 440 -3.86 18.39 -21.13
N ALA A 441 -2.94 17.48 -21.47
CA ALA A 441 -1.67 17.81 -22.11
C ALA A 441 -1.83 18.59 -23.44
N GLU A 442 -2.90 18.35 -24.21
CA GLU A 442 -3.19 19.11 -25.45
C GLU A 442 -3.61 20.58 -25.17
N ALA A 443 -4.19 20.89 -24.00
CA ALA A 443 -4.43 22.27 -23.57
C ALA A 443 -3.11 22.98 -23.21
N ILE A 444 -2.12 22.26 -22.70
CA ILE A 444 -0.75 22.77 -22.49
C ILE A 444 -0.03 23.01 -23.82
N VAL A 445 -0.15 22.08 -24.78
CA VAL A 445 0.37 22.26 -26.16
C VAL A 445 -0.25 23.49 -26.81
N THR A 446 -1.56 23.69 -26.66
CA THR A 446 -2.27 24.89 -27.12
C THR A 446 -1.78 26.14 -26.40
N ALA A 447 -1.53 26.08 -25.09
CA ALA A 447 -0.97 27.21 -24.36
C ALA A 447 0.42 27.60 -24.87
N ILE A 448 1.28 26.65 -25.20
CA ILE A 448 2.61 26.95 -25.76
C ILE A 448 2.47 27.60 -27.14
N LYS A 449 1.57 27.12 -28.01
CA LYS A 449 1.27 27.75 -29.32
C LYS A 449 0.76 29.20 -29.18
N HIS A 450 -0.15 29.46 -28.24
CA HIS A 450 -0.83 30.76 -28.08
C HIS A 450 -0.20 31.67 -26.99
N GLY A 451 1.07 31.43 -26.62
CA GLY A 451 1.84 32.31 -25.73
C GLY A 451 1.39 32.32 -24.26
N GLY A 452 0.95 31.18 -23.76
CA GLY A 452 0.50 30.92 -22.37
C GLY A 452 -0.99 31.17 -22.11
N LYS A 453 -1.69 31.88 -23.00
CA LYS A 453 -3.00 32.50 -22.73
C LYS A 453 -4.16 31.54 -22.44
N THR A 454 -4.06 30.28 -22.85
CA THR A 454 -5.12 29.27 -22.66
C THR A 454 -5.00 28.49 -21.34
N VAL A 455 -3.99 28.76 -20.50
CA VAL A 455 -3.85 28.18 -19.15
C VAL A 455 -3.89 29.30 -18.11
N HIS A 456 -4.77 29.16 -17.11
CA HIS A 456 -4.87 30.12 -16.01
C HIS A 456 -4.18 29.56 -14.74
N PRO A 457 -3.19 30.25 -14.15
CA PRO A 457 -2.27 29.69 -13.15
C PRO A 457 -2.96 29.16 -11.88
N THR A 458 -4.11 29.70 -11.51
CA THR A 458 -4.83 29.36 -10.26
C THR A 458 -6.20 28.69 -10.46
N ILE A 459 -6.76 28.66 -11.68
CA ILE A 459 -8.14 28.19 -11.91
C ILE A 459 -8.12 26.81 -12.56
N PRO A 460 -8.69 25.76 -11.92
CA PRO A 460 -8.75 24.42 -12.50
C PRO A 460 -9.45 24.36 -13.85
N TRP A 461 -9.01 23.42 -14.69
CA TRP A 461 -9.50 23.19 -16.05
C TRP A 461 -11.03 23.01 -16.14
N SER A 462 -11.62 22.33 -15.15
CA SER A 462 -13.06 22.09 -15.02
C SER A 462 -13.88 23.38 -15.04
N VAL A 463 -13.33 24.46 -14.47
CA VAL A 463 -13.91 25.81 -14.41
C VAL A 463 -13.41 26.66 -15.57
N TRP A 464 -12.09 26.75 -15.78
CA TRP A 464 -11.47 27.66 -16.75
C TRP A 464 -12.01 27.47 -18.18
N LYS A 465 -12.19 26.22 -18.63
CA LYS A 465 -12.69 25.89 -19.98
C LYS A 465 -14.11 26.42 -20.26
N LYS A 466 -14.90 26.68 -19.19
CA LYS A 466 -16.27 27.21 -19.27
C LYS A 466 -16.31 28.74 -19.35
N THR A 467 -15.19 29.44 -19.08
CA THR A 467 -15.17 30.91 -19.07
C THR A 467 -15.27 31.50 -20.47
N SER A 468 -15.98 32.62 -20.60
CA SER A 468 -16.03 33.40 -21.85
C SER A 468 -14.64 33.85 -22.31
N VAL A 469 -13.73 34.11 -21.37
CA VAL A 469 -12.32 34.47 -21.64
C VAL A 469 -11.58 33.32 -22.33
N TYR A 470 -11.68 32.08 -21.83
CA TYR A 470 -11.09 30.91 -22.49
C TYR A 470 -11.68 30.70 -23.89
N GLN A 471 -13.00 30.81 -24.02
CA GLN A 471 -13.70 30.67 -25.30
C GLN A 471 -13.25 31.74 -26.33
N GLN A 472 -12.88 32.95 -25.91
CA GLN A 472 -12.30 33.98 -26.79
C GLN A 472 -10.86 33.69 -27.24
N TYR A 473 -10.11 32.84 -26.53
CA TYR A 473 -8.73 32.48 -26.91
C TYR A 473 -8.62 31.26 -27.83
N ILE A 474 -9.60 30.35 -27.82
CA ILE A 474 -9.58 29.16 -28.71
C ILE A 474 -10.28 29.40 -30.05
N ASN A 475 -11.08 30.46 -30.16
CA ASN A 475 -11.77 30.87 -31.39
C ASN A 475 -11.00 31.98 -32.15
N ARG A 476 -9.66 31.98 -32.05
CA ARG A 476 -8.72 32.94 -32.65
C ARG A 476 -7.41 32.28 -33.04
#